data_AF-A0A2U1MHU5-F1
#
_entry.id   AF-A0A2U1MHU5-F1
#
_cell.length_a   1.000
_cell.length_b   1.000
_cell.length_c   1.000
_cell.angle_alpha   90.00
_cell.angle_beta   90.00
_cell.angle_gamma   90.00
#
_symmetry.space_group_name_H-M   'P 1'
#
loop_
_entity.id
_entity.type
_entity.pdbx_description
1 polymer ?
#
loop_
_entity_poly.entity_id
_entity_poly.type
_entity_poly.pdbx_seq_one_letter_code
_entity_poly.pdbx_strand_id
1 'polypeptide(L)'
;MKVNFDHSRNLIVSYDPKTAALAQPLNSQSKSSPIERANEVQASLPSELPSFVKLMLPSHVTRYFCLGLPKNFCDAHLPKDDVTVVLVDEDDKEFNTKYLDRKTGLSGGWRGFSIAHKLLAGDALVFQLIEQWKMKAS
;
A
#
# COMPACT_ATOMS: atom_id res chain seq x y z
N MET A 1 -13.85 12.22 -61.85
CA MET A 1 -12.47 12.70 -61.62
C MET A 1 -11.77 11.68 -60.73
N LYS A 2 -10.62 11.17 -61.18
CA LYS A 2 -9.73 10.25 -60.47
C LYS A 2 -8.90 11.02 -59.44
N VAL A 3 -8.57 10.42 -58.30
CA VAL A 3 -7.19 10.07 -57.93
C VAL A 3 -7.21 8.99 -56.85
N ASN A 4 -6.66 7.82 -57.21
CA ASN A 4 -6.16 6.81 -56.28
C ASN A 4 -4.72 7.18 -55.92
N PHE A 5 -4.23 6.74 -54.76
CA PHE A 5 -2.88 6.18 -54.68
C PHE A 5 -2.84 5.10 -53.58
N ASP A 6 -2.76 3.85 -54.03
CA ASP A 6 -2.23 2.70 -53.31
C ASP A 6 -0.69 2.73 -53.42
N HIS A 7 0.01 2.42 -52.34
CA HIS A 7 1.36 1.86 -52.39
C HIS A 7 1.57 0.83 -51.26
N SER A 8 1.06 -0.37 -51.52
CA SER A 8 1.59 -1.67 -51.12
C SER A 8 3.10 -1.65 -50.84
N ARG A 9 3.55 -2.15 -49.68
CA ARG A 9 4.71 -3.09 -49.57
C ARG A 9 4.58 -4.00 -48.35
N ASN A 10 4.47 -5.29 -48.68
CA ASN A 10 4.61 -6.49 -47.88
C ASN A 10 5.85 -6.50 -46.96
N LEU A 11 5.73 -7.15 -45.80
CA LEU A 11 6.65 -8.26 -45.49
C LEU A 11 5.98 -9.29 -44.58
N ILE A 12 5.66 -10.43 -45.19
CA ILE A 12 5.48 -11.72 -44.53
C ILE A 12 6.88 -12.16 -44.06
N VAL A 13 7.04 -12.52 -42.78
CA VAL A 13 8.12 -13.42 -42.36
C VAL A 13 7.46 -14.69 -41.86
N SER A 14 7.85 -15.80 -42.47
CA SER A 14 7.23 -17.10 -42.33
C SER A 14 8.15 -18.07 -41.57
N TYR A 15 7.54 -18.83 -40.66
CA TYR A 15 7.76 -20.23 -40.21
C TYR A 15 9.11 -20.75 -39.66
N ASP A 16 9.04 -21.37 -38.47
CA ASP A 16 9.38 -22.80 -38.29
C ASP A 16 8.50 -23.44 -37.17
N PRO A 17 7.84 -24.60 -37.41
CA PRO A 17 6.95 -25.25 -36.45
C PRO A 17 7.65 -26.40 -35.71
N LYS A 18 8.22 -26.16 -34.53
CA LYS A 18 8.58 -27.22 -33.57
C LYS A 18 8.67 -26.66 -32.16
N THR A 19 7.56 -26.74 -31.42
CA THR A 19 7.45 -27.18 -30.01
C THR A 19 5.98 -27.01 -29.63
N ALA A 20 5.15 -27.95 -30.08
CA ALA A 20 3.89 -28.23 -29.42
C ALA A 20 4.22 -29.04 -28.16
N ALA A 21 4.45 -28.37 -27.04
CA ALA A 21 4.40 -28.99 -25.73
C ALA A 21 4.13 -27.93 -24.65
N LEU A 22 3.09 -28.16 -23.86
CA LEU A 22 2.71 -27.45 -22.63
C LEU A 22 1.98 -26.11 -22.81
N ALA A 23 0.83 -26.13 -23.50
CA ALA A 23 -0.28 -25.29 -23.06
C ALA A 23 -0.87 -25.90 -21.78
N GLN A 24 -0.19 -25.69 -20.65
CA GLN A 24 -0.82 -25.85 -19.34
C GLN A 24 -1.84 -24.72 -19.20
N PRO A 25 -3.04 -24.97 -18.62
CA PRO A 25 -4.00 -23.91 -18.42
C PRO A 25 -3.34 -22.81 -17.60
N LEU A 26 -3.35 -21.58 -18.11
CA LEU A 26 -3.03 -20.39 -17.33
C LEU A 26 -4.10 -20.29 -16.23
N ASN A 27 -3.87 -20.99 -15.11
CA ASN A 27 -4.51 -20.65 -13.86
C ASN A 27 -3.87 -19.33 -13.41
N SER A 28 -4.20 -18.24 -14.11
CA SER A 28 -3.99 -16.87 -13.65
C SER A 28 -4.96 -16.63 -12.52
N GLN A 29 -4.70 -17.27 -11.39
CA GLN A 29 -5.16 -16.77 -10.11
C GLN A 29 -4.32 -15.51 -9.87
N SER A 30 -4.73 -14.41 -10.52
CA SER A 30 -4.12 -13.10 -10.39
C SER A 30 -4.10 -12.78 -8.90
N LYS A 31 -2.92 -12.86 -8.28
CA LYS A 31 -2.77 -12.48 -6.87
C LYS A 31 -3.10 -11.00 -6.78
N SER A 32 -4.10 -10.64 -5.98
CA SER A 32 -4.44 -9.24 -5.74
C SER A 32 -3.24 -8.51 -5.15
N SER A 33 -3.03 -7.28 -5.61
CA SER A 33 -1.95 -6.42 -5.14
C SER A 33 -2.06 -6.18 -3.62
N PRO A 34 -0.95 -5.85 -2.93
CA PRO A 34 -1.01 -5.53 -1.50
C PRO A 34 -2.03 -4.45 -1.15
N ILE A 35 -2.16 -3.41 -1.99
CA ILE A 35 -3.12 -2.33 -1.77
C ILE A 35 -4.57 -2.80 -1.92
N GLU A 36 -4.89 -3.67 -2.89
CA GLU A 36 -6.23 -4.25 -3.06
C GLU A 36 -6.62 -5.07 -1.83
N ARG A 37 -5.72 -5.94 -1.35
CA ARG A 37 -5.95 -6.73 -0.14
C ARG A 37 -6.15 -5.85 1.10
N ALA A 38 -5.35 -4.79 1.25
CA ALA A 38 -5.51 -3.85 2.35
C ALA A 38 -6.85 -3.09 2.27
N ASN A 39 -7.31 -2.73 1.07
CA ASN A 39 -8.64 -2.13 0.89
C ASN A 39 -9.77 -3.10 1.22
N GLU A 40 -9.65 -4.38 0.85
CA GLU A 40 -10.62 -5.42 1.23
C GLU A 40 -10.70 -5.57 2.76
N VAL A 41 -9.55 -5.59 3.44
CA VAL A 41 -9.49 -5.60 4.91
C VAL A 41 -10.17 -4.34 5.47
N GLN A 42 -9.81 -3.16 4.97
CA GLN A 42 -10.41 -1.90 5.40
C GLN A 42 -11.94 -1.90 5.24
N ALA A 43 -12.45 -2.41 4.13
CA ALA A 43 -13.89 -2.47 3.84
C ALA A 43 -14.65 -3.45 4.75
N SER A 44 -13.94 -4.42 5.35
CA SER A 44 -14.52 -5.37 6.31
C SER A 44 -14.54 -4.84 7.76
N LEU A 45 -13.84 -3.73 8.04
CA LEU A 45 -13.77 -3.14 9.38
C LEU A 45 -15.08 -2.45 9.77
N PRO A 46 -15.38 -2.33 11.09
CA PRO A 46 -16.49 -1.52 11.58
C PRO A 46 -16.44 -0.08 11.06
N SER A 47 -17.51 0.38 10.42
CA SER A 47 -17.58 1.72 9.83
C SER A 47 -17.61 2.86 10.85
N GLU A 48 -17.84 2.54 12.11
CA GLU A 48 -17.88 3.48 13.24
C GLU A 48 -16.48 4.00 13.60
N LEU A 49 -15.44 3.22 13.30
CA LEU A 49 -14.06 3.55 13.61
C LEU A 49 -13.34 4.06 12.35
N PRO A 50 -12.78 5.28 12.38
CA PRO A 50 -12.04 5.82 11.25
C PRO A 50 -10.86 4.93 10.87
N SER A 51 -10.68 4.71 9.57
CA SER A 51 -9.56 3.91 9.04
C SER A 51 -9.01 4.47 7.73
N PHE A 52 -7.79 4.09 7.39
CA PHE A 52 -7.19 4.36 6.08
C PHE A 52 -6.17 3.30 5.71
N VAL A 53 -5.98 3.11 4.40
CA VAL A 53 -4.91 2.27 3.85
C VAL A 53 -3.69 3.12 3.52
N LYS A 54 -2.49 2.58 3.77
CA LYS A 54 -1.23 3.22 3.45
C LYS A 54 -0.27 2.28 2.76
N LEU A 55 0.15 2.64 1.55
CA LEU A 55 1.26 1.99 0.85
C LEU A 55 2.61 2.44 1.43
N MET A 56 3.50 1.50 1.67
CA MET A 56 4.84 1.72 2.19
C MET A 56 5.79 2.15 1.08
N LEU A 57 6.38 3.33 1.24
CA LEU A 57 7.41 3.88 0.36
C LEU A 57 8.81 3.63 0.95
N PRO A 58 9.89 3.66 0.15
CA PRO A 58 11.25 3.52 0.67
C PRO A 58 11.59 4.50 1.80
N SER A 59 11.05 5.73 1.75
CA SER A 59 11.20 6.72 2.82
C SER A 59 10.62 6.25 4.16
N HIS A 60 9.55 5.45 4.13
CA HIS A 60 8.86 4.96 5.31
C HIS A 60 9.59 3.79 5.97
N VAL A 61 10.24 2.90 5.20
CA VAL A 61 10.67 1.59 5.72
C VAL A 61 12.16 1.26 5.55
N THR A 62 12.93 2.04 4.79
CA THR A 62 14.37 1.75 4.58
C THR A 62 15.28 2.96 4.76
N ARG A 63 14.84 4.16 4.38
CA ARG A 63 15.70 5.36 4.38
C ARG A 63 15.54 6.20 5.64
N TYR A 64 14.39 6.87 5.77
CA TYR A 64 14.18 7.89 6.80
C TYR A 64 13.37 7.40 7.99
N PHE A 65 12.58 6.34 7.78
CA PHE A 65 11.65 5.83 8.78
C PHE A 65 10.70 6.91 9.30
N CYS A 66 10.15 7.70 8.39
CA CYS A 66 9.09 8.66 8.67
C CYS A 66 7.86 8.28 7.85
N LEU A 67 6.74 8.01 8.51
CA LEU A 67 5.50 7.63 7.86
C LEU A 67 4.58 8.84 7.75
N GLY A 68 4.41 9.37 6.53
CA GLY A 68 3.38 10.40 6.29
C GLY A 68 1.98 9.80 6.35
N LEU A 69 1.07 10.45 7.08
CA LEU A 69 -0.32 10.04 7.21
C LEU A 69 -1.24 10.87 6.28
N PRO A 70 -2.45 10.38 5.94
CA PRO A 70 -3.41 11.19 5.20
C PRO A 70 -3.77 12.46 5.97
N LYS A 71 -3.64 13.62 5.32
CA LYS A 71 -3.85 14.92 5.98
C LYS A 71 -5.28 15.10 6.49
N ASN A 72 -6.27 14.71 5.70
CA ASN A 72 -7.68 14.73 6.08
C ASN A 72 -7.96 13.89 7.33
N PHE A 73 -7.36 12.70 7.42
CA PHE A 73 -7.49 11.83 8.60
C PHE A 73 -6.88 12.49 9.84
N CYS A 74 -5.69 13.05 9.70
CA CYS A 74 -5.03 13.78 10.79
C CYS A 74 -5.85 14.98 11.26
N ASP A 75 -6.36 15.77 10.31
CA ASP A 75 -7.11 16.98 10.62
C ASP A 75 -8.43 16.68 11.34
N ALA A 76 -9.05 15.52 11.06
CA ALA A 76 -10.31 15.10 11.67
C ALA A 76 -10.14 14.36 13.00
N HIS A 77 -9.04 13.62 13.19
CA HIS A 77 -8.95 12.62 14.26
C HIS A 77 -7.69 12.68 15.15
N LEU A 78 -6.69 13.47 14.78
CA LEU A 78 -5.43 13.59 15.52
C LEU A 78 -5.27 15.00 16.13
N PRO A 79 -4.49 15.14 17.22
CA PRO A 79 -4.34 16.41 17.91
C PRO A 79 -3.48 17.38 17.10
N LYS A 80 -3.61 18.68 17.41
CA LYS A 80 -2.82 19.76 16.78
C LYS A 80 -1.46 20.00 17.45
N ASP A 81 -0.96 18.98 18.13
CA ASP A 81 0.28 18.99 18.90
C ASP A 81 1.09 17.72 18.63
N ASP A 82 2.39 17.78 18.90
CA ASP A 82 3.25 16.61 18.92
C ASP A 82 2.85 15.70 20.09
N VAL A 83 2.33 14.51 19.80
CA VAL A 83 1.93 13.54 20.82
C VAL A 83 2.53 12.16 20.55
N THR A 84 2.46 11.29 21.57
CA THR A 84 2.66 9.86 21.36
C THR A 84 1.39 9.26 20.77
N VAL A 85 1.55 8.56 19.65
CA VAL A 85 0.53 7.69 19.07
C VAL A 85 1.00 6.25 19.25
N VAL A 86 0.13 5.40 19.79
CA VAL A 86 0.38 3.98 20.00
C VAL A 86 -0.08 3.22 18.76
N LEU A 87 0.79 2.38 18.21
CA LEU A 87 0.41 1.39 17.20
C LEU A 87 0.24 0.03 17.87
N VAL A 88 -0.86 -0.64 17.60
CA VAL A 88 -1.13 -2.00 18.06
C VAL A 88 -1.09 -2.93 16.85
N ASP A 89 -0.36 -4.03 16.94
CA ASP A 89 -0.32 -5.03 15.87
C ASP A 89 -1.44 -6.08 16.00
N GLU A 90 -1.40 -7.10 15.15
CA GLU A 90 -2.36 -8.20 15.16
C GLU A 90 -2.25 -9.12 16.38
N ASP A 91 -1.10 -9.13 17.05
CA ASP A 91 -0.82 -9.89 18.28
C ASP A 91 -1.08 -9.04 19.55
N ASP A 92 -1.79 -7.92 19.40
CA ASP A 92 -2.09 -6.92 20.45
C ASP A 92 -0.85 -6.32 21.13
N LYS A 93 0.30 -6.35 20.45
CA LYS A 93 1.52 -5.73 20.94
C LYS A 93 1.54 -4.25 20.62
N GLU A 94 1.84 -3.45 21.63
CA GLU A 94 1.89 -2.00 21.52
C GLU A 94 3.28 -1.46 21.16
N PHE A 95 3.32 -0.46 20.30
CA PHE A 95 4.51 0.26 19.86
C PHE A 95 4.29 1.76 19.94
N ASN A 96 5.03 2.42 20.82
CA ASN A 96 4.96 3.87 20.95
C ASN A 96 5.64 4.56 19.76
N THR A 97 4.91 5.45 19.10
CA THR A 97 5.43 6.29 18.02
C THR A 97 5.19 7.77 18.31
N LYS A 98 6.05 8.64 17.79
CA LYS A 98 5.88 10.10 17.89
C LYS A 98 5.15 10.61 16.66
N TYR A 99 3.94 11.13 16.86
CA TYR A 99 3.21 11.90 15.88
C TYR A 99 3.69 13.35 15.88
N LEU A 100 3.85 13.93 14.68
CA LEU A 100 4.25 15.31 14.47
C LEU A 100 3.16 16.02 13.67
N ASP A 101 2.36 16.88 14.29
CA ASP A 101 1.23 17.57 13.64
C ASP A 101 1.68 18.32 12.38
N ARG A 102 2.73 19.15 12.51
CA ARG A 102 3.28 19.95 11.40
C ARG A 102 3.82 19.12 10.25
N LYS A 103 4.24 17.87 10.49
CA LYS A 103 4.71 16.96 9.43
C LYS A 103 3.64 15.98 8.98
N THR A 104 2.49 15.95 9.66
CA THR A 104 1.36 15.07 9.38
C THR A 104 1.84 13.62 9.28
N GLY A 105 2.57 13.14 10.30
CA GLY A 105 3.25 11.85 10.19
C GLY A 105 3.82 11.29 11.49
N LEU A 106 4.10 9.98 11.47
CA LEU A 106 4.81 9.26 12.53
C LEU A 106 6.32 9.29 12.27
N SER A 107 7.09 9.45 13.35
CA SER A 107 8.55 9.60 13.30
C SER A 107 9.24 8.66 14.29
N GLY A 108 9.69 9.16 15.45
CA GLY A 108 10.31 8.33 16.50
C GLY A 108 9.44 7.11 16.82
N GLY A 109 10.06 5.95 17.02
CA GLY A 109 9.35 4.69 17.26
C GLY A 109 8.86 3.94 16.01
N TRP A 110 8.51 4.64 14.92
CA TRP A 110 8.04 4.00 13.69
C TRP A 110 9.05 3.00 13.11
N ARG A 111 10.35 3.32 13.16
CA ARG A 111 11.41 2.39 12.76
C ARG A 111 11.35 1.06 13.51
N GLY A 112 11.03 1.10 14.80
CA GLY A 112 10.92 -0.11 15.63
C GLY A 112 9.78 -1.01 15.16
N PHE A 113 8.59 -0.42 14.95
CA PHE A 113 7.44 -1.11 14.37
C PHE A 113 7.78 -1.70 12.99
N SER A 114 8.30 -0.88 12.07
CA SER A 114 8.62 -1.32 10.71
C SER A 114 9.61 -2.49 10.66
N ILE A 115 10.61 -2.52 11.56
CA ILE A 115 11.57 -3.62 11.64
C ILE A 115 10.94 -4.87 12.26
N ALA A 116 10.15 -4.72 13.34
CA ALA A 116 9.48 -5.83 14.00
C ALA A 116 8.57 -6.60 13.03
N HIS A 117 7.89 -5.88 12.14
CA HIS A 117 7.00 -6.45 11.12
C HIS A 117 7.67 -6.70 9.76
N LYS A 118 8.99 -6.48 9.65
CA LYS A 118 9.78 -6.69 8.41
C LYS A 118 9.20 -5.99 7.19
N LEU A 119 8.62 -4.79 7.37
CA LEU A 119 7.97 -4.06 6.29
C LEU A 119 8.96 -3.67 5.19
N LEU A 120 8.52 -3.79 3.94
CA LEU A 120 9.24 -3.45 2.73
C LEU A 120 8.47 -2.41 1.91
N ALA A 121 9.19 -1.77 0.98
CA ALA A 121 8.54 -0.86 0.04
C ALA A 121 7.61 -1.67 -0.88
N GLY A 122 6.38 -1.19 -1.04
CA GLY A 122 5.32 -1.90 -1.78
C GLY A 122 4.34 -2.67 -0.90
N ASP A 123 4.66 -2.88 0.39
CA ASP A 123 3.67 -3.39 1.35
C ASP A 123 2.58 -2.36 1.60
N ALA A 124 1.41 -2.80 2.05
CA ALA A 124 0.30 -1.94 2.44
C ALA A 124 -0.17 -2.31 3.84
N LEU A 125 -0.50 -1.30 4.64
CA LEU A 125 -1.10 -1.47 5.96
C LEU A 125 -2.44 -0.78 6.01
N VAL A 126 -3.37 -1.34 6.78
CA VAL A 126 -4.58 -0.66 7.23
C VAL A 126 -4.33 -0.11 8.62
N PHE A 127 -4.63 1.17 8.82
CA PHE A 127 -4.65 1.78 10.14
C PHE A 127 -6.08 2.06 10.53
N GLN A 128 -6.49 1.62 11.71
CA GLN A 128 -7.81 1.90 12.29
C GLN A 128 -7.63 2.58 13.64
N LEU A 129 -8.28 3.71 13.84
CA LEU A 129 -8.27 4.41 15.13
C LEU A 129 -9.21 3.71 16.10
N ILE A 130 -8.65 3.04 17.11
CA ILE A 130 -9.40 2.23 18.07
C ILE A 130 -9.63 2.95 19.40
N GLU A 131 -8.72 3.85 19.78
CA GLU A 131 -8.84 4.72 20.94
C GLU A 131 -8.16 6.07 20.66
N GLN A 132 -8.26 7.02 21.59
CA GLN A 132 -7.57 8.30 21.49
C GLN A 132 -6.05 8.08 21.32
N TRP A 133 -5.55 8.45 20.14
CA TRP A 133 -4.14 8.34 19.76
C TRP A 133 -3.60 6.91 19.76
N LYS A 134 -4.48 5.92 19.59
CA LYS A 134 -4.12 4.51 19.44
C LYS A 134 -4.73 3.96 18.16
N MET A 135 -3.89 3.42 17.29
CA MET A 135 -4.32 2.81 16.03
C MET A 135 -3.90 1.34 15.98
N LYS A 136 -4.81 0.46 15.55
CA LYS A 136 -4.46 -0.89 15.12
C LYS A 136 -3.88 -0.84 13.71
N ALA A 137 -2.80 -1.58 13.47
CA ALA A 137 -2.10 -1.64 12.20
C ALA A 137 -2.01 -3.09 11.72
N SER A 138 -2.71 -3.40 10.61
CA SER A 138 -2.86 -4.74 10.03
C SER A 138 -2.32 -4.80 8.60
#